data_AF-A0A3L7X4T9-F1
#
_entry.id   AF-A0A3L7X4T9-F1
#
_cell.length_a   1.000
_cell.length_b   1.000
_cell.length_c   1.000
_cell.angle_alpha   90.00
_cell.angle_beta   90.00
_cell.angle_gamma   90.00
#
_symmetry.space_group_name_H-M   'P 1'
#
loop_
_entity.id
_entity.type
_entity.pdbx_description
1 polymer ?
#
loop_
_entity_poly.entity_id
_entity_poly.type
_entity_poly.pdbx_seq_one_letter_code
_entity_poly.pdbx_strand_id
1 'polypeptide(L)'
;SVLVGIHHNKITVLPLMECVDKTHELNAAMRGLDFLKAMELRGKNFQESFRTLRTLIRSMPHPPVPGKERIRFAVLNAGGPAPGMNAAVRLAVDKGHIPVGVYRGMRGLITDNLQEMEWMSVSGWAPTGGSELGTSRKVPSGGDLYAIAKTLEKHGIDAILMVGGWAGYQSMLRLYQERANFPAFNIPLISVPASINNNLPGSELSIGADTALNSIVEVVDKIKQSAVASNRCFIVEVMGRYCGYLALMSSIATGAERVYLHEEGVTLKDLQRDIDMLKEGFEHGKRLGLMIRNENANQLYTTPFLSALFEEEGGSLFDVRISVLGHLQQGGDPTPYDRILATRLASKAIDFIEAHYHKGETDESAASIGLLSGDVQFTSLYEIPRLMDEKTQRPKEQWWMGLRPIAKMLAQPGPGFHNLQPRIPNL
;
A
#
# COMPACT_ATOMS: atom_id res chain seq x y z
N SER A 1 -33.15 -0.05 -15.62
CA SER A 1 -32.52 0.41 -14.38
C SER A 1 -31.11 -0.14 -14.26
N VAL A 2 -30.17 0.63 -13.74
CA VAL A 2 -28.77 0.23 -13.58
C VAL A 2 -28.41 0.16 -12.09
N LEU A 3 -27.46 -0.70 -11.76
CA LEU A 3 -26.85 -0.79 -10.44
C LEU A 3 -25.40 -0.33 -10.53
N VAL A 4 -25.01 0.61 -9.67
CA VAL A 4 -23.60 1.00 -9.51
C VAL A 4 -22.97 0.10 -8.46
N GLY A 5 -21.87 -0.55 -8.79
CA GLY A 5 -21.13 -1.44 -7.91
C GLY A 5 -19.62 -1.33 -8.10
N ILE A 6 -18.88 -2.16 -7.37
CA ILE A 6 -17.42 -2.27 -7.50
C ILE A 6 -17.09 -3.67 -7.98
N HIS A 7 -16.32 -3.76 -9.06
CA HIS A 7 -15.77 -5.01 -9.57
C HIS A 7 -14.28 -4.79 -9.83
N HIS A 8 -13.42 -5.67 -9.32
CA HIS A 8 -11.97 -5.55 -9.47
C HIS A 8 -11.41 -4.17 -9.06
N ASN A 9 -11.89 -3.64 -7.93
CA ASN A 9 -11.56 -2.30 -7.41
C ASN A 9 -11.87 -1.13 -8.37
N LYS A 10 -12.73 -1.35 -9.37
CA LYS A 10 -13.21 -0.32 -10.29
C LYS A 10 -14.72 -0.12 -10.14
N ILE A 11 -15.16 1.13 -10.23
CA ILE A 11 -16.59 1.44 -10.28
C ILE A 11 -17.14 0.88 -11.59
N THR A 12 -18.20 0.10 -11.49
CA THR A 12 -18.86 -0.54 -12.64
C THR A 12 -20.36 -0.30 -12.57
N VAL A 13 -20.97 -0.23 -13.76
CA VAL A 13 -22.42 -0.10 -13.91
C VAL A 13 -22.93 -1.37 -14.55
N LEU A 14 -23.85 -2.06 -13.86
CA LEU A 14 -24.39 -3.34 -14.28
C LEU A 14 -25.91 -3.25 -14.49
N PRO A 15 -26.50 -4.06 -15.38
CA PRO A 15 -27.95 -4.15 -15.50
C PRO A 15 -28.56 -4.67 -14.20
N LEU A 16 -29.52 -3.90 -13.63
CA LEU A 16 -30.09 -4.23 -12.31
C LEU A 16 -30.70 -5.64 -12.27
N MET A 17 -31.43 -6.02 -13.32
CA MET A 17 -32.11 -7.32 -13.36
C MET A 17 -31.12 -8.49 -13.38
N GLU A 18 -29.98 -8.37 -14.07
CA GLU A 18 -28.94 -9.41 -14.04
C GLU A 18 -28.37 -9.62 -12.63
N CYS A 19 -28.21 -8.54 -11.85
CA CYS A 19 -27.76 -8.63 -10.46
C CYS A 19 -28.81 -9.32 -9.56
N VAL A 20 -30.09 -9.02 -9.79
CA VAL A 20 -31.21 -9.64 -9.07
C VAL A 20 -31.29 -11.13 -9.39
N ASP A 21 -31.18 -11.50 -10.67
CA ASP A 21 -31.22 -12.89 -11.12
C ASP A 21 -30.08 -13.73 -10.53
N LYS A 22 -28.84 -13.20 -10.55
CA LYS A 22 -27.68 -13.83 -9.88
C LYS A 22 -27.91 -14.05 -8.38
N THR A 23 -28.59 -13.11 -7.72
CA THR A 23 -28.91 -13.23 -6.29
C THR A 23 -29.96 -14.31 -6.05
N HIS A 24 -30.96 -14.44 -6.92
CA HIS A 24 -31.94 -15.52 -6.87
C HIS A 24 -31.30 -16.88 -7.13
N GLU A 25 -30.37 -16.97 -8.08
CA GLU A 25 -29.63 -18.20 -8.37
C GLU A 25 -28.81 -18.67 -7.16
N LEU A 26 -28.12 -17.74 -6.48
CA LEU A 26 -27.39 -18.04 -5.24
C LEU A 26 -28.34 -18.59 -4.15
N ASN A 27 -29.50 -17.98 -3.97
CA ASN A 27 -30.50 -18.43 -2.99
C ASN A 27 -31.10 -19.80 -3.36
N ALA A 28 -31.25 -20.10 -4.66
CA ALA A 28 -31.66 -21.41 -5.13
C ALA A 28 -30.59 -22.47 -4.84
N ALA A 29 -29.31 -22.19 -5.13
CA ALA A 29 -28.20 -23.09 -4.83
C ALA A 29 -28.10 -23.39 -3.33
N MET A 30 -28.22 -22.37 -2.48
CA MET A 30 -28.23 -22.54 -1.02
C MET A 30 -29.40 -23.41 -0.53
N ARG A 31 -30.62 -23.21 -1.06
CA ARG A 31 -31.79 -24.03 -0.70
C ARG A 31 -31.67 -25.48 -1.21
N GLY A 32 -31.01 -25.68 -2.34
CA GLY A 32 -30.71 -26.99 -2.91
C GLY A 32 -29.51 -27.70 -2.27
N LEU A 33 -28.87 -27.11 -1.25
CA LEU A 33 -27.64 -27.61 -0.61
C LEU A 33 -26.45 -27.78 -1.58
N ASP A 34 -26.47 -27.06 -2.71
CA ASP A 34 -25.35 -27.01 -3.66
C ASP A 34 -24.36 -25.92 -3.25
N PHE A 35 -23.54 -26.26 -2.24
CA PHE A 35 -22.57 -25.33 -1.67
C PHE A 35 -21.42 -25.00 -2.63
N LEU A 36 -21.09 -25.89 -3.58
CA LEU A 36 -20.05 -25.63 -4.57
C LEU A 36 -20.51 -24.55 -5.55
N LYS A 37 -21.72 -24.68 -6.09
CA LYS A 37 -22.31 -23.65 -6.95
C LYS A 37 -22.53 -22.34 -6.19
N ALA A 38 -23.01 -22.39 -4.94
CA ALA A 38 -23.15 -21.18 -4.13
C ALA A 38 -21.81 -20.46 -3.90
N MET A 39 -20.72 -21.22 -3.75
CA MET A 39 -19.37 -20.68 -3.61
C MET A 39 -18.83 -20.10 -4.92
N GLU A 40 -19.16 -20.69 -6.07
CA GLU A 40 -18.84 -20.18 -7.39
C GLU A 40 -19.56 -18.85 -7.69
N LEU A 41 -20.87 -18.78 -7.41
CA LEU A 41 -21.70 -17.60 -7.62
C LEU A 41 -21.28 -16.39 -6.78
N ARG A 42 -20.63 -16.60 -5.63
CA ARG A 42 -20.03 -15.53 -4.81
C ARG A 42 -18.71 -14.99 -5.38
N GLY A 43 -18.14 -15.66 -6.37
CA GLY A 43 -16.95 -15.25 -7.09
C GLY A 43 -15.62 -15.62 -6.43
N LYS A 44 -14.55 -15.46 -7.20
CA LYS A 44 -13.17 -15.83 -6.85
C LYS A 44 -12.69 -15.16 -5.56
N ASN A 45 -13.01 -13.87 -5.36
CA ASN A 45 -12.60 -13.14 -4.15
C ASN A 45 -13.17 -13.77 -2.88
N PHE A 46 -14.44 -14.19 -2.89
CA PHE A 46 -15.05 -14.85 -1.73
C PHE A 46 -14.38 -16.20 -1.45
N GLN A 47 -14.06 -16.97 -2.49
CA GLN A 47 -13.33 -18.23 -2.36
C GLN A 47 -11.94 -18.04 -1.75
N GLU A 48 -11.22 -17.01 -2.20
CA GLU A 48 -9.92 -16.66 -1.64
C GLU A 48 -10.04 -16.22 -0.19
N SER A 49 -10.97 -15.33 0.15
CA SER A 49 -11.23 -14.93 1.53
C SER A 49 -11.59 -16.12 2.41
N PHE A 50 -12.38 -17.07 1.91
CA PHE A 50 -12.73 -18.29 2.63
C PHE A 50 -11.51 -19.18 2.88
N ARG A 51 -10.62 -19.35 1.88
CA ARG A 51 -9.34 -20.06 2.06
C ARG A 51 -8.44 -19.36 3.08
N THR A 52 -8.32 -18.03 2.99
CA THR A 52 -7.57 -17.22 3.96
C THR A 52 -8.12 -17.40 5.37
N LEU A 53 -9.45 -17.33 5.55
CA LEU A 53 -10.09 -17.57 6.85
C LEU A 53 -9.76 -18.96 7.39
N ARG A 54 -9.88 -20.00 6.54
CA ARG A 54 -9.54 -21.38 6.92
C ARG A 54 -8.10 -21.53 7.38
N THR A 55 -7.17 -20.78 6.79
CA THR A 55 -5.78 -20.73 7.25
C THR A 55 -5.65 -20.00 8.58
N LEU A 56 -6.30 -18.84 8.74
CA LEU A 56 -6.19 -18.01 9.93
C LEU A 56 -6.75 -18.67 11.20
N ILE A 57 -7.82 -19.47 11.08
CA ILE A 57 -8.49 -20.12 12.24
C ILE A 57 -7.77 -21.38 12.75
N ARG A 58 -6.72 -21.85 12.07
CA ARG A 58 -6.02 -23.08 12.50
C ARG A 58 -5.25 -22.83 13.78
N SER A 59 -5.33 -23.77 14.71
CA SER A 59 -4.51 -23.80 15.92
C SER A 59 -3.06 -24.24 15.64
N MET A 60 -2.85 -25.02 14.58
CA MET A 60 -1.57 -25.59 14.17
C MET A 60 -1.32 -25.33 12.68
N PRO A 61 -0.05 -25.19 12.25
CA PRO A 61 0.28 -25.02 10.84
C PRO A 61 -0.19 -26.23 10.01
N HIS A 62 -0.21 -26.10 8.68
CA HIS A 62 -0.41 -27.26 7.82
C HIS A 62 0.72 -28.26 8.08
N PRO A 63 0.39 -29.55 8.30
CA PRO A 63 1.42 -30.56 8.37
C PRO A 63 2.16 -30.59 7.03
N PRO A 64 3.46 -30.91 7.03
CA PRO A 64 4.19 -31.15 5.80
C PRO A 64 3.43 -32.16 4.94
N VAL A 65 3.23 -31.85 3.66
CA VAL A 65 2.57 -32.78 2.74
C VAL A 65 3.47 -34.00 2.57
N PRO A 66 3.01 -35.23 2.86
CA PRO A 66 3.84 -36.43 2.73
C PRO A 66 4.41 -36.56 1.31
N GLY A 67 5.73 -36.77 1.20
CA GLY A 67 6.44 -36.87 -0.08
C GLY A 67 6.77 -35.53 -0.76
N LYS A 68 6.37 -34.38 -0.18
CA LYS A 68 6.77 -33.06 -0.66
C LYS A 68 8.00 -32.57 0.10
N GLU A 69 8.98 -32.03 -0.63
CA GLU A 69 10.20 -31.49 -0.04
C GLU A 69 9.94 -30.22 0.77
N ARG A 70 10.64 -30.08 1.91
CA ARG A 70 10.53 -28.90 2.77
C ARG A 70 11.56 -27.86 2.35
N ILE A 71 11.09 -26.84 1.66
CA ILE A 71 11.90 -25.68 1.27
C ILE A 71 12.30 -24.86 2.49
N ARG A 72 13.56 -24.46 2.58
CA ARG A 72 14.08 -23.59 3.63
C ARG A 72 14.27 -22.17 3.10
N PHE A 73 13.44 -21.21 3.50
CA PHE A 73 13.46 -19.88 2.89
C PHE A 73 13.66 -18.77 3.91
N ALA A 74 14.46 -17.78 3.53
CA ALA A 74 14.70 -16.59 4.33
C ALA A 74 13.52 -15.62 4.21
N VAL A 75 13.05 -15.11 5.35
CA VAL A 75 12.02 -14.08 5.43
C VAL A 75 12.60 -12.83 6.06
N LEU A 76 12.47 -11.69 5.40
CA LEU A 76 13.04 -10.43 5.88
C LEU A 76 12.17 -9.22 5.57
N ASN A 77 12.29 -8.20 6.41
CA ASN A 77 11.63 -6.92 6.18
C ASN A 77 12.64 -5.86 5.68
N ALA A 78 12.21 -5.03 4.74
CA ALA A 78 13.06 -3.98 4.15
C ALA A 78 12.34 -2.65 3.95
N GLY A 79 13.03 -1.53 4.19
CA GLY A 79 12.47 -0.19 4.07
C GLY A 79 11.99 0.41 5.41
N GLY A 80 11.05 1.34 5.34
CA GLY A 80 10.37 1.86 6.54
C GLY A 80 9.34 0.84 7.06
N PRO A 81 9.04 0.85 8.37
CA PRO A 81 8.00 -0.02 8.91
C PRO A 81 6.63 0.33 8.29
N ALA A 82 5.83 -0.69 8.02
CA ALA A 82 4.47 -0.55 7.54
C ALA A 82 3.56 -1.52 8.32
N PRO A 83 2.39 -1.06 8.81
CA PRO A 83 1.45 -1.94 9.50
C PRO A 83 1.06 -3.12 8.61
N GLY A 84 1.16 -4.34 9.16
CA GLY A 84 0.84 -5.57 8.43
C GLY A 84 2.06 -6.36 7.95
N MET A 85 3.29 -5.83 8.06
CA MET A 85 4.52 -6.61 7.82
C MET A 85 4.56 -7.89 8.68
N ASN A 86 4.24 -7.78 9.97
CA ASN A 86 4.19 -8.92 10.88
C ASN A 86 3.14 -9.97 10.46
N ALA A 87 2.00 -9.54 9.91
CA ALA A 87 0.97 -10.45 9.39
C ALA A 87 1.45 -11.24 8.16
N ALA A 88 2.22 -10.60 7.27
CA ALA A 88 2.84 -11.29 6.14
C ALA A 88 3.87 -12.32 6.61
N VAL A 89 4.75 -11.94 7.54
CA VAL A 89 5.79 -12.82 8.09
C VAL A 89 5.17 -14.00 8.83
N ARG A 90 4.13 -13.79 9.66
CA ARG A 90 3.43 -14.87 10.37
C ARG A 90 2.96 -15.96 9.41
N LEU A 91 2.52 -15.62 8.20
CA LEU A 91 2.00 -16.64 7.30
C LEU A 91 3.08 -17.56 6.73
N ALA A 92 4.35 -17.14 6.75
CA ALA A 92 5.48 -17.93 6.27
C ALA A 92 5.58 -19.31 6.96
N VAL A 93 5.17 -19.43 8.23
CA VAL A 93 5.23 -20.70 8.98
C VAL A 93 4.08 -21.67 8.68
N ASP A 94 3.07 -21.27 7.90
CA ASP A 94 1.81 -22.03 7.80
C ASP A 94 1.86 -23.26 6.88
N LYS A 95 2.80 -23.35 5.92
CA LYS A 95 2.80 -24.40 4.86
C LYS A 95 3.73 -25.59 5.10
N GLY A 96 4.21 -25.79 6.33
CA GLY A 96 5.07 -26.93 6.66
C GLY A 96 6.49 -26.85 6.08
N HIS A 97 6.89 -25.68 5.56
CA HIS A 97 8.26 -25.37 5.15
C HIS A 97 9.13 -24.95 6.36
N ILE A 98 10.38 -24.52 6.12
CA ILE A 98 11.29 -24.06 7.17
C ILE A 98 11.60 -22.57 6.93
N PRO A 99 10.76 -21.65 7.43
CA PRO A 99 11.05 -20.22 7.35
C PRO A 99 12.18 -19.83 8.31
N VAL A 100 13.10 -19.02 7.81
CA VAL A 100 14.24 -18.49 8.55
C VAL A 100 14.13 -16.97 8.60
N GLY A 101 13.80 -16.42 9.76
CA GLY A 101 13.63 -14.99 9.98
C GLY A 101 14.97 -14.28 10.02
N VAL A 102 15.16 -13.29 9.16
CA VAL A 102 16.38 -12.47 9.09
C VAL A 102 16.14 -11.15 9.83
N TYR A 103 16.88 -10.95 10.92
CA TYR A 103 16.68 -9.78 11.76
C TYR A 103 17.37 -8.54 11.17
N ARG A 104 16.69 -7.39 11.21
CA ARG A 104 17.16 -6.10 10.68
C ARG A 104 17.40 -6.14 9.15
N GLY A 105 16.58 -6.90 8.43
CA GLY A 105 16.55 -6.92 6.96
C GLY A 105 17.87 -7.35 6.33
N MET A 106 18.24 -6.74 5.20
CA MET A 106 19.48 -7.07 4.48
C MET A 106 20.76 -6.95 5.32
N ARG A 107 20.77 -6.09 6.36
CA ARG A 107 21.92 -6.04 7.29
C ARG A 107 22.10 -7.35 8.03
N GLY A 108 21.01 -7.97 8.49
CA GLY A 108 21.07 -9.27 9.14
C GLY A 108 21.58 -10.35 8.21
N LEU A 109 21.20 -10.31 6.93
CA LEU A 109 21.68 -11.27 5.94
C LEU A 109 23.19 -11.11 5.68
N ILE A 110 23.70 -9.88 5.69
CA ILE A 110 25.15 -9.59 5.54
C ILE A 110 25.92 -10.02 6.80
N THR A 111 25.35 -9.83 7.99
CA THR A 111 26.02 -10.09 9.28
C THR A 111 25.66 -11.45 9.89
N ASP A 112 25.05 -12.35 9.11
CA ASP A 112 24.67 -13.70 9.56
C ASP A 112 23.73 -13.73 10.79
N ASN A 113 22.79 -12.79 10.88
CA ASN A 113 21.83 -12.66 11.99
C ASN A 113 20.43 -13.13 11.57
N LEU A 114 20.19 -14.42 11.74
CA LEU A 114 18.98 -15.09 11.30
C LEU A 114 18.66 -16.32 12.15
N GLN A 115 17.38 -16.65 12.26
CA GLN A 115 16.87 -17.67 13.16
C GLN A 115 15.71 -18.41 12.52
N GLU A 116 15.68 -19.74 12.67
CA GLU A 116 14.51 -20.53 12.29
C GLU A 116 13.27 -20.07 13.05
N MET A 117 12.16 -19.91 12.34
CA MET A 117 10.89 -19.48 12.92
C MET A 117 10.00 -20.69 13.16
N GLU A 118 9.50 -20.80 14.38
CA GLU A 118 8.51 -21.81 14.75
C GLU A 118 7.12 -21.16 14.85
N TRP A 119 6.08 -21.99 14.83
CA TRP A 119 4.69 -21.51 14.93
C TRP A 119 4.47 -20.59 16.15
N MET A 120 5.06 -20.96 17.30
CA MET A 120 4.93 -20.20 18.53
C MET A 120 5.78 -18.92 18.54
N SER A 121 6.87 -18.85 17.75
CA SER A 121 7.72 -17.65 17.71
C SER A 121 7.07 -16.47 16.99
N VAL A 122 6.02 -16.73 16.20
CA VAL A 122 5.23 -15.69 15.51
C VAL A 122 3.81 -15.55 16.08
N SER A 123 3.55 -16.12 17.25
CA SER A 123 2.26 -16.00 17.92
C SER A 123 1.97 -14.54 18.25
N GLY A 124 0.75 -14.09 17.96
CA GLY A 124 0.33 -12.70 18.20
C GLY A 124 0.87 -11.68 17.19
N TRP A 125 1.67 -12.06 16.19
CA TRP A 125 2.27 -11.10 15.25
C TRP A 125 1.26 -10.48 14.27
N ALA A 126 0.24 -11.23 13.84
CA ALA A 126 -0.72 -10.76 12.84
C ALA A 126 -1.46 -9.44 13.18
N PRO A 127 -1.96 -9.25 14.41
CA PRO A 127 -2.61 -7.99 14.78
C PRO A 127 -1.63 -6.87 15.15
N THR A 128 -0.33 -7.15 15.32
CA THR A 128 0.63 -6.19 15.88
C THR A 128 1.25 -5.30 14.82
N GLY A 129 1.26 -3.99 15.08
CA GLY A 129 1.98 -2.99 14.29
C GLY A 129 3.51 -3.17 14.27
N GLY A 130 4.21 -2.30 13.53
CA GLY A 130 5.68 -2.31 13.50
C GLY A 130 6.28 -3.49 12.72
N SER A 131 7.46 -3.96 13.16
CA SER A 131 8.23 -5.01 12.51
C SER A 131 9.05 -5.80 13.54
N GLU A 132 8.60 -6.99 13.92
CA GLU A 132 9.23 -7.85 14.93
C GLU A 132 10.62 -8.36 14.49
N LEU A 133 10.78 -8.69 13.20
CA LEU A 133 12.10 -8.97 12.62
C LEU A 133 12.99 -7.71 12.56
N GLY A 134 12.46 -6.52 12.80
CA GLY A 134 13.12 -5.26 12.48
C GLY A 134 13.22 -5.06 10.96
N THR A 135 13.59 -3.86 10.53
CA THR A 135 13.70 -3.51 9.11
C THR A 135 14.96 -2.68 8.85
N SER A 136 15.41 -2.64 7.60
CA SER A 136 16.58 -1.87 7.18
C SER A 136 16.38 -1.30 5.78
N ARG A 137 16.97 -0.12 5.54
CA ARG A 137 17.06 0.51 4.21
C ARG A 137 18.36 0.17 3.47
N LYS A 138 19.19 -0.73 4.01
CA LYS A 138 20.46 -1.14 3.38
C LYS A 138 20.18 -1.93 2.10
N VAL A 139 20.67 -1.41 0.98
CA VAL A 139 20.80 -2.13 -0.29
C VAL A 139 22.21 -2.73 -0.34
N PRO A 140 22.37 -4.02 -0.67
CA PRO A 140 23.69 -4.67 -0.71
C PRO A 140 24.55 -4.13 -1.86
N SER A 141 25.85 -4.00 -1.60
CA SER A 141 26.83 -3.50 -2.58
C SER A 141 28.22 -4.07 -2.32
N GLY A 142 29.03 -4.27 -3.36
CA GLY A 142 30.41 -4.71 -3.22
C GLY A 142 30.55 -5.99 -2.37
N GLY A 143 31.37 -5.94 -1.33
CA GLY A 143 31.63 -7.07 -0.43
C GLY A 143 30.40 -7.62 0.31
N ASP A 144 29.31 -6.85 0.40
CA ASP A 144 28.05 -7.33 0.98
C ASP A 144 27.51 -8.56 0.24
N LEU A 145 27.68 -8.61 -1.09
CA LEU A 145 27.14 -9.70 -1.93
C LEU A 145 27.82 -11.03 -1.60
N TYR A 146 29.13 -11.02 -1.43
CA TYR A 146 29.88 -12.20 -1.02
C TYR A 146 29.46 -12.68 0.38
N ALA A 147 29.27 -11.76 1.32
CA ALA A 147 28.79 -12.10 2.66
C ALA A 147 27.39 -12.73 2.63
N ILE A 148 26.48 -12.17 1.83
CA ILE A 148 25.13 -12.73 1.64
C ILE A 148 25.20 -14.12 1.04
N ALA A 149 25.96 -14.31 -0.05
CA ALA A 149 26.11 -15.62 -0.69
C ALA A 149 26.60 -16.69 0.30
N LYS A 150 27.64 -16.37 1.07
CA LYS A 150 28.17 -17.24 2.12
C LYS A 150 27.12 -17.58 3.18
N THR A 151 26.30 -16.61 3.59
CA THR A 151 25.23 -16.83 4.57
C THR A 151 24.12 -17.71 4.00
N LEU A 152 23.71 -17.51 2.74
CA LEU A 152 22.71 -18.36 2.09
C LEU A 152 23.18 -19.81 2.02
N GLU A 153 24.43 -20.05 1.60
CA GLU A 153 25.03 -21.39 1.54
C GLU A 153 25.17 -22.03 2.93
N LYS A 154 25.69 -21.27 3.90
CA LYS A 154 25.90 -21.75 5.28
C LYS A 154 24.61 -22.28 5.92
N HIS A 155 23.48 -21.60 5.67
CA HIS A 155 22.19 -21.94 6.28
C HIS A 155 21.26 -22.73 5.37
N GLY A 156 21.72 -23.12 4.18
CA GLY A 156 20.93 -23.87 3.20
C GLY A 156 19.66 -23.13 2.80
N ILE A 157 19.76 -21.82 2.51
CA ILE A 157 18.61 -21.01 2.11
C ILE A 157 18.30 -21.24 0.64
N ASP A 158 17.11 -21.78 0.40
CA ASP A 158 16.58 -22.18 -0.90
C ASP A 158 15.76 -21.10 -1.60
N ALA A 159 15.32 -20.06 -0.89
CA ALA A 159 14.54 -18.95 -1.43
C ALA A 159 14.56 -17.73 -0.50
N ILE A 160 14.24 -16.55 -1.03
CA ILE A 160 14.11 -15.30 -0.25
C ILE A 160 12.72 -14.70 -0.47
N LEU A 161 11.99 -14.51 0.64
CA LEU A 161 10.75 -13.75 0.73
C LEU A 161 11.03 -12.42 1.44
N MET A 162 10.98 -11.33 0.68
CA MET A 162 11.17 -9.99 1.21
C MET A 162 9.82 -9.29 1.35
N VAL A 163 9.52 -8.73 2.51
CA VAL A 163 8.34 -7.88 2.76
C VAL A 163 8.81 -6.44 2.95
N GLY A 164 8.46 -5.53 2.05
CA GLY A 164 9.07 -4.21 2.16
C GLY A 164 8.79 -3.20 1.07
N GLY A 165 9.43 -2.05 1.28
CA GLY A 165 9.37 -0.89 0.41
C GLY A 165 10.44 -0.91 -0.69
N TRP A 166 10.70 0.25 -1.27
CA TRP A 166 11.61 0.40 -2.42
C TRP A 166 13.02 -0.11 -2.17
N ALA A 167 13.59 0.12 -0.98
CA ALA A 167 14.91 -0.41 -0.62
C ALA A 167 14.96 -1.95 -0.66
N GLY A 168 13.84 -2.61 -0.34
CA GLY A 168 13.68 -4.05 -0.50
C GLY A 168 13.69 -4.47 -1.95
N TYR A 169 12.90 -3.80 -2.80
CA TYR A 169 12.86 -4.07 -4.24
C TYR A 169 14.25 -3.89 -4.88
N GLN A 170 14.96 -2.82 -4.52
CA GLN A 170 16.34 -2.59 -4.97
C GLN A 170 17.28 -3.71 -4.52
N SER A 171 17.10 -4.22 -3.30
CA SER A 171 17.92 -5.32 -2.78
C SER A 171 17.66 -6.61 -3.55
N MET A 172 16.39 -6.96 -3.78
CA MET A 172 16.01 -8.16 -4.53
C MET A 172 16.45 -8.06 -6.00
N LEU A 173 16.31 -6.89 -6.62
CA LEU A 173 16.82 -6.62 -7.96
C LEU A 173 18.34 -6.76 -8.03
N ARG A 174 19.06 -6.26 -7.01
CA ARG A 174 20.51 -6.37 -6.95
C ARG A 174 20.97 -7.82 -6.84
N LEU A 175 20.32 -8.63 -6.02
CA LEU A 175 20.60 -10.07 -5.94
C LEU A 175 20.31 -10.77 -7.27
N TYR A 176 19.16 -10.45 -7.89
CA TYR A 176 18.78 -10.99 -9.19
C TYR A 176 19.80 -10.67 -10.29
N GLN A 177 20.29 -9.43 -10.37
CA GLN A 177 21.30 -9.00 -11.34
C GLN A 177 22.67 -9.65 -11.15
N GLU A 178 22.95 -10.16 -9.95
CA GLU A 178 24.25 -10.71 -9.58
C GLU A 178 24.25 -12.26 -9.59
N ARG A 179 23.17 -12.88 -10.08
CA ARG A 179 23.03 -14.34 -10.23
C ARG A 179 24.19 -14.99 -11.02
N ALA A 180 24.62 -14.35 -12.10
CA ALA A 180 25.75 -14.82 -12.91
C ALA A 180 27.09 -14.81 -12.15
N ASN A 181 27.25 -13.93 -11.16
CA ASN A 181 28.48 -13.79 -10.36
C ASN A 181 28.43 -14.63 -9.07
N PHE A 182 27.24 -14.89 -8.54
CA PHE A 182 27.02 -15.60 -7.29
C PHE A 182 25.91 -16.66 -7.47
N PRO A 183 26.29 -17.94 -7.74
CA PRO A 183 25.33 -19.03 -7.91
C PRO A 183 24.38 -19.23 -6.71
N ALA A 184 24.79 -18.82 -5.51
CA ALA A 184 23.92 -18.81 -4.32
C ALA A 184 22.65 -17.93 -4.48
N PHE A 185 22.62 -17.01 -5.45
CA PHE A 185 21.44 -16.19 -5.74
C PHE A 185 20.50 -16.84 -6.77
N ASN A 186 20.84 -18.02 -7.30
CA ASN A 186 20.02 -18.81 -8.23
C ASN A 186 18.88 -19.56 -7.52
N ILE A 187 18.24 -18.85 -6.60
CA ILE A 187 17.11 -19.27 -5.77
C ILE A 187 15.90 -18.39 -6.08
N PRO A 188 14.66 -18.84 -5.81
CA PRO A 188 13.48 -17.98 -5.96
C PRO A 188 13.58 -16.71 -5.11
N LEU A 189 13.29 -15.58 -5.74
CA LEU A 189 13.33 -14.24 -5.17
C LEU A 189 11.94 -13.61 -5.27
N ILE A 190 11.22 -13.48 -4.16
CA ILE A 190 9.87 -12.93 -4.15
C ILE A 190 9.75 -11.69 -3.26
N SER A 191 9.17 -10.63 -3.80
CA SER A 191 8.97 -9.34 -3.12
C SER A 191 7.50 -9.06 -2.85
N VAL A 192 7.13 -8.91 -1.59
CA VAL A 192 5.80 -8.50 -1.11
C VAL A 192 5.80 -7.01 -0.78
N PRO A 193 4.98 -6.18 -1.45
CA PRO A 193 4.96 -4.73 -1.28
C PRO A 193 4.43 -4.32 0.08
N ALA A 194 5.26 -3.65 0.88
CA ALA A 194 4.88 -3.06 2.16
C ALA A 194 5.47 -1.65 2.30
N SER A 195 4.60 -0.65 2.27
CA SER A 195 4.95 0.78 2.33
C SER A 195 3.68 1.58 2.61
N ILE A 196 3.73 2.53 3.52
CA ILE A 196 2.61 3.45 3.74
C ILE A 196 2.39 4.38 2.54
N ASN A 197 3.44 4.67 1.77
CA ASN A 197 3.41 5.64 0.67
C ASN A 197 2.67 5.14 -0.57
N ASN A 198 2.35 3.83 -0.64
CA ASN A 198 1.80 3.18 -1.82
C ASN A 198 2.56 3.48 -3.13
N ASN A 199 3.90 3.43 -3.05
CA ASN A 199 4.81 3.89 -4.09
C ASN A 199 5.60 2.75 -4.76
N LEU A 200 5.06 1.52 -4.76
CA LEU A 200 5.75 0.34 -5.26
C LEU A 200 5.13 -0.14 -6.57
N PRO A 201 5.94 -0.41 -7.61
CA PRO A 201 5.43 -0.95 -8.87
C PRO A 201 4.95 -2.39 -8.69
N GLY A 202 4.06 -2.84 -9.58
CA GLY A 202 3.51 -4.19 -9.57
C GLY A 202 2.37 -4.40 -8.56
N SER A 203 1.95 -3.37 -7.83
CA SER A 203 0.75 -3.41 -6.96
C SER A 203 0.03 -2.07 -6.94
N GLU A 204 -1.30 -2.09 -7.05
CA GLU A 204 -2.16 -0.92 -6.85
C GLU A 204 -2.21 -0.50 -5.38
N LEU A 205 -2.03 -1.45 -4.46
CA LEU A 205 -2.04 -1.25 -3.01
C LEU A 205 -0.90 -2.03 -2.35
N SER A 206 -0.07 -1.34 -1.57
CA SER A 206 0.92 -1.97 -0.69
C SER A 206 0.40 -2.16 0.72
N ILE A 207 0.92 -3.17 1.42
CA ILE A 207 0.62 -3.41 2.84
C ILE A 207 1.01 -2.17 3.65
N GLY A 208 0.09 -1.73 4.50
CA GLY A 208 0.21 -0.58 5.40
C GLY A 208 -0.38 0.72 4.85
N ALA A 209 -0.71 0.77 3.55
CA ALA A 209 -1.27 1.97 2.94
C ALA A 209 -2.69 2.29 3.44
N ASP A 210 -3.52 1.26 3.68
CA ASP A 210 -4.87 1.45 4.20
C ASP A 210 -4.85 1.89 5.67
N THR A 211 -3.98 1.28 6.49
CA THR A 211 -3.80 1.69 7.88
C THR A 211 -3.34 3.14 7.97
N ALA A 212 -2.37 3.53 7.15
CA ALA A 212 -1.90 4.91 7.11
C ALA A 212 -2.99 5.91 6.69
N LEU A 213 -3.77 5.56 5.67
CA LEU A 213 -4.90 6.36 5.22
C LEU A 213 -5.93 6.56 6.34
N ASN A 214 -6.31 5.50 7.05
CA ASN A 214 -7.25 5.59 8.16
C ASN A 214 -6.71 6.46 9.31
N SER A 215 -5.42 6.33 9.65
CA SER A 215 -4.79 7.20 10.65
C SER A 215 -4.82 8.68 10.25
N ILE A 216 -4.59 9.00 8.97
CA ILE A 216 -4.70 10.37 8.46
C ILE A 216 -6.13 10.87 8.59
N VAL A 217 -7.11 10.10 8.12
CA VAL A 217 -8.53 10.47 8.16
C VAL A 217 -8.99 10.73 9.60
N GLU A 218 -8.64 9.84 10.54
CA GLU A 218 -9.00 9.98 11.95
C GLU A 218 -8.44 11.27 12.57
N VAL A 219 -7.18 11.61 12.28
CA VAL A 219 -6.57 12.85 12.79
C VAL A 219 -7.18 14.08 12.14
N VAL A 220 -7.42 14.06 10.83
CA VAL A 220 -8.05 15.17 10.12
C VAL A 220 -9.48 15.40 10.63
N ASP A 221 -10.27 14.36 10.86
CA ASP A 221 -11.62 14.53 11.41
C ASP A 221 -11.63 15.14 12.81
N LYS A 222 -10.66 14.76 13.67
CA LYS A 222 -10.46 15.42 14.98
C LYS A 222 -10.10 16.91 14.83
N ILE A 223 -9.26 17.24 13.85
CA ILE A 223 -8.92 18.63 13.52
C ILE A 223 -10.16 19.41 13.07
N LYS A 224 -10.96 18.83 12.16
CA LYS A 224 -12.19 19.46 11.64
C LYS A 224 -13.17 19.80 12.77
N GLN A 225 -13.35 18.90 13.73
CA GLN A 225 -14.23 19.14 14.89
C GLN A 225 -13.80 20.34 15.73
N SER A 226 -12.48 20.55 15.92
CA SER A 226 -11.94 21.72 16.61
C SER A 226 -12.11 23.02 15.81
N ALA A 227 -12.05 22.92 14.47
CA ALA A 227 -12.00 24.06 13.58
C ALA A 227 -13.34 24.78 13.37
N VAL A 228 -14.46 24.03 13.34
CA VAL A 228 -15.81 24.57 13.09
C VAL A 228 -16.22 25.65 14.11
N ALA A 229 -15.60 25.66 15.29
CA ALA A 229 -15.87 26.63 16.34
C ALA A 229 -15.20 28.00 16.15
N SER A 230 -14.31 28.20 15.15
CA SER A 230 -13.44 29.39 15.15
C SER A 230 -13.00 29.94 13.78
N ASN A 231 -13.75 29.73 12.69
CA ASN A 231 -13.42 30.23 11.34
C ASN A 231 -11.93 30.04 10.96
N ARG A 232 -11.51 28.79 10.74
CA ARG A 232 -10.08 28.45 10.54
C ARG A 232 -9.81 27.73 9.24
N CYS A 233 -8.66 28.01 8.65
CA CYS A 233 -8.05 27.22 7.59
C CYS A 233 -6.96 26.31 8.17
N PHE A 234 -7.03 25.01 7.90
CA PHE A 234 -6.01 24.04 8.30
C PHE A 234 -5.20 23.59 7.10
N ILE A 235 -3.87 23.61 7.25
CA ILE A 235 -2.94 23.01 6.30
C ILE A 235 -2.35 21.77 6.95
N VAL A 236 -2.78 20.59 6.47
CA VAL A 236 -2.36 19.29 6.99
C VAL A 236 -1.28 18.70 6.09
N GLU A 237 -0.08 18.48 6.63
CA GLU A 237 1.02 17.82 5.93
C GLU A 237 0.97 16.31 6.13
N VAL A 238 0.93 15.60 4.99
CA VAL A 238 0.77 14.15 4.88
C VAL A 238 2.03 13.53 4.27
N MET A 239 2.44 12.36 4.78
CA MET A 239 3.58 11.60 4.28
C MET A 239 3.32 11.05 2.87
N GLY A 240 4.34 10.46 2.25
CA GLY A 240 4.23 9.86 0.91
C GLY A 240 5.47 10.10 0.06
N ARG A 241 6.42 10.90 0.56
CA ARG A 241 7.56 11.45 -0.16
C ARG A 241 7.05 12.07 -1.45
N TYR A 242 7.55 11.65 -2.59
CA TYR A 242 7.09 12.14 -3.89
C TYR A 242 5.84 11.43 -4.43
N CYS A 243 5.24 10.49 -3.71
CA CYS A 243 4.00 9.81 -4.08
C CYS A 243 2.83 10.44 -3.32
N GLY A 244 1.95 11.13 -4.04
CA GLY A 244 0.80 11.85 -3.52
C GLY A 244 -0.41 10.99 -3.12
N TYR A 245 -0.30 9.65 -3.16
CA TYR A 245 -1.41 8.72 -2.90
C TYR A 245 -2.15 9.03 -1.61
N LEU A 246 -1.43 9.07 -0.48
CA LEU A 246 -2.02 9.33 0.83
C LEU A 246 -2.70 10.70 0.87
N ALA A 247 -2.09 11.73 0.28
CA ALA A 247 -2.63 13.08 0.24
C ALA A 247 -3.93 13.17 -0.58
N LEU A 248 -3.97 12.57 -1.78
CA LEU A 248 -5.17 12.59 -2.61
C LEU A 248 -6.30 11.77 -1.98
N MET A 249 -6.00 10.56 -1.52
CA MET A 249 -7.02 9.67 -0.95
C MET A 249 -7.60 10.23 0.35
N SER A 250 -6.75 10.79 1.22
CA SER A 250 -7.23 11.46 2.44
C SER A 250 -8.02 12.72 2.12
N SER A 251 -7.65 13.49 1.09
CA SER A 251 -8.41 14.65 0.64
C SER A 251 -9.83 14.28 0.21
N ILE A 252 -9.98 13.22 -0.58
CA ILE A 252 -11.29 12.72 -0.99
C ILE A 252 -12.10 12.24 0.23
N ALA A 253 -11.47 11.46 1.12
CA ALA A 253 -12.14 10.89 2.29
C ALA A 253 -12.58 11.94 3.31
N THR A 254 -11.81 13.02 3.47
CA THR A 254 -12.04 14.06 4.48
C THR A 254 -12.77 15.29 3.92
N GLY A 255 -12.97 15.37 2.60
CA GLY A 255 -13.57 16.52 1.92
C GLY A 255 -12.68 17.76 1.97
N ALA A 256 -11.37 17.59 1.80
CA ALA A 256 -10.44 18.71 1.71
C ALA A 256 -10.67 19.50 0.41
N GLU A 257 -10.54 20.82 0.49
CA GLU A 257 -10.80 21.74 -0.62
C GLU A 257 -9.65 21.80 -1.60
N ARG A 258 -8.43 21.63 -1.10
CA ARG A 258 -7.27 21.53 -1.95
C ARG A 258 -6.36 20.42 -1.46
N VAL A 259 -5.79 19.73 -2.44
CA VAL A 259 -4.68 18.83 -2.24
C VAL A 259 -3.49 19.30 -3.09
N TYR A 260 -2.33 19.45 -2.45
CA TYR A 260 -1.06 19.75 -3.12
C TYR A 260 -0.25 18.47 -3.28
N LEU A 261 0.03 18.12 -4.53
CA LEU A 261 0.67 16.87 -4.93
C LEU A 261 1.98 17.15 -5.64
N HIS A 262 2.98 16.29 -5.45
CA HIS A 262 4.23 16.38 -6.20
C HIS A 262 4.01 16.07 -7.69
N GLU A 263 3.04 15.21 -8.01
CA GLU A 263 2.65 14.82 -9.36
C GLU A 263 2.19 15.99 -10.25
N GLU A 264 1.52 16.99 -9.66
CA GLU A 264 0.99 18.14 -10.38
C GLU A 264 1.91 19.37 -10.27
N GLY A 265 2.84 19.35 -9.32
CA GLY A 265 3.55 20.54 -8.89
C GLY A 265 2.62 21.55 -8.21
N VAL A 266 3.19 22.68 -7.83
CA VAL A 266 2.46 23.79 -7.20
C VAL A 266 2.98 25.08 -7.81
N THR A 267 2.09 25.93 -8.31
CA THR A 267 2.43 27.22 -8.92
C THR A 267 1.84 28.39 -8.12
N LEU A 268 2.42 29.58 -8.25
CA LEU A 268 1.85 30.79 -7.63
C LEU A 268 0.41 31.05 -8.07
N LYS A 269 0.09 30.75 -9.34
CA LYS A 269 -1.27 30.91 -9.88
C LYS A 269 -2.27 29.96 -9.21
N ASP A 270 -1.85 28.74 -8.88
CA ASP A 270 -2.68 27.83 -8.10
C ASP A 270 -2.93 28.39 -6.70
N LEU A 271 -1.87 28.84 -6.01
CA LEU A 271 -1.99 29.39 -4.65
C LEU A 271 -2.94 30.60 -4.62
N GLN A 272 -2.80 31.52 -5.57
CA GLN A 272 -3.69 32.69 -5.67
C GLN A 272 -5.14 32.26 -5.85
N ARG A 273 -5.44 31.35 -6.79
CA ARG A 273 -6.80 30.84 -7.00
C ARG A 273 -7.34 30.16 -5.74
N ASP A 274 -6.53 29.35 -5.08
CA ASP A 274 -6.95 28.58 -3.92
C ASP A 274 -7.25 29.50 -2.72
N ILE A 275 -6.52 30.62 -2.59
CA ILE A 275 -6.79 31.70 -1.63
C ILE A 275 -8.08 32.46 -1.97
N ASP A 276 -8.27 32.86 -3.22
CA ASP A 276 -9.47 33.58 -3.66
C ASP A 276 -10.73 32.75 -3.39
N MET A 277 -10.69 31.46 -3.73
CA MET A 277 -11.78 30.52 -3.43
C MET A 277 -12.05 30.36 -1.94
N LEU A 278 -11.01 30.36 -1.10
CA LEU A 278 -11.17 30.33 0.35
C LEU A 278 -11.85 31.59 0.87
N LYS A 279 -11.35 32.77 0.47
CA LYS A 279 -11.88 34.08 0.90
C LYS A 279 -13.34 34.20 0.55
N GLU A 280 -13.71 33.92 -0.70
CA GLU A 280 -15.10 33.91 -1.14
C GLU A 280 -15.94 32.92 -0.30
N GLY A 281 -15.42 31.72 -0.04
CA GLY A 281 -16.11 30.75 0.82
C GLY A 281 -16.41 31.31 2.22
N PHE A 282 -15.42 31.90 2.89
CA PHE A 282 -15.56 32.46 4.24
C PHE A 282 -16.48 33.68 4.28
N GLU A 283 -16.44 34.55 3.27
CA GLU A 283 -17.38 35.67 3.12
C GLU A 283 -18.84 35.18 2.99
N HIS A 284 -19.05 34.01 2.38
CA HIS A 284 -20.37 33.39 2.23
C HIS A 284 -20.72 32.39 3.35
N GLY A 285 -20.08 32.50 4.52
CA GLY A 285 -20.46 31.79 5.74
C GLY A 285 -19.82 30.43 5.93
N LYS A 286 -18.80 30.07 5.13
CA LYS A 286 -17.92 28.94 5.43
C LYS A 286 -17.20 29.18 6.76
N ARG A 287 -17.01 28.10 7.53
CA ARG A 287 -16.38 28.14 8.85
C ARG A 287 -15.05 27.37 8.94
N LEU A 288 -14.74 26.63 7.88
CA LEU A 288 -13.60 25.72 7.83
C LEU A 288 -13.01 25.71 6.43
N GLY A 289 -11.71 25.97 6.35
CA GLY A 289 -10.86 25.68 5.21
C GLY A 289 -10.01 24.44 5.51
N LEU A 290 -9.95 23.47 4.61
CA LEU A 290 -9.08 22.31 4.78
C LEU A 290 -8.21 22.08 3.54
N MET A 291 -6.91 22.20 3.73
CA MET A 291 -5.88 21.97 2.73
C MET A 291 -5.02 20.79 3.14
N ILE A 292 -4.80 19.85 2.23
CA ILE A 292 -3.89 18.72 2.43
C ILE A 292 -2.67 18.91 1.53
N ARG A 293 -1.47 18.81 2.10
CA ARG A 293 -0.21 18.91 1.38
C ARG A 293 0.58 17.61 1.54
N ASN A 294 0.98 17.01 0.44
CA ASN A 294 2.01 15.96 0.47
C ASN A 294 3.37 16.58 0.88
N GLU A 295 4.12 15.90 1.74
CA GLU A 295 5.37 16.39 2.35
C GLU A 295 6.38 16.94 1.32
N ASN A 296 6.48 16.31 0.13
CA ASN A 296 7.35 16.74 -0.96
C ASN A 296 6.59 17.33 -2.15
N ALA A 297 5.38 17.87 -1.95
CA ALA A 297 4.60 18.47 -3.04
C ALA A 297 5.38 19.56 -3.80
N ASN A 298 6.17 20.36 -3.08
CA ASN A 298 7.09 21.34 -3.62
C ASN A 298 8.22 21.62 -2.61
N GLN A 299 9.43 21.87 -3.10
CA GLN A 299 10.61 22.14 -2.28
C GLN A 299 10.59 23.52 -1.61
N LEU A 300 10.04 24.54 -2.29
CA LEU A 300 10.03 25.94 -1.83
C LEU A 300 8.69 26.31 -1.21
N TYR A 301 7.59 25.82 -1.76
CA TYR A 301 6.25 26.01 -1.20
C TYR A 301 5.99 24.99 -0.08
N THR A 302 6.71 25.21 1.01
CA THR A 302 6.66 24.40 2.23
C THR A 302 5.38 24.66 3.04
N THR A 303 5.04 23.77 3.96
CA THR A 303 3.88 23.96 4.85
C THR A 303 3.94 25.28 5.65
N PRO A 304 5.09 25.68 6.24
CA PRO A 304 5.21 27.01 6.87
C PRO A 304 5.04 28.17 5.88
N PHE A 305 5.58 28.06 4.66
CA PHE A 305 5.39 29.10 3.63
C PHE A 305 3.92 29.27 3.26
N LEU A 306 3.22 28.17 2.98
CA LEU A 306 1.79 28.22 2.66
C LEU A 306 0.98 28.80 3.83
N SER A 307 1.34 28.45 5.07
CA SER A 307 0.69 29.00 6.26
C SER A 307 0.84 30.51 6.33
N ALA A 308 2.07 31.02 6.18
CA ALA A 308 2.32 32.46 6.23
C ALA A 308 1.61 33.21 5.10
N LEU A 309 1.63 32.66 3.88
CA LEU A 309 0.94 33.24 2.74
C LEU A 309 -0.57 33.30 2.95
N PHE A 310 -1.18 32.20 3.39
CA PHE A 310 -2.63 32.13 3.57
C PHE A 310 -3.10 32.98 4.77
N GLU A 311 -2.28 33.12 5.80
CA GLU A 311 -2.57 33.99 6.96
C GLU A 311 -2.59 35.46 6.52
N GLU A 312 -1.56 35.91 5.80
CA GLU A 312 -1.45 37.29 5.33
C GLU A 312 -2.60 37.65 4.36
N GLU A 313 -2.86 36.78 3.38
CA GLU A 313 -3.88 37.04 2.35
C GLU A 313 -5.32 36.83 2.85
N GLY A 314 -5.49 35.99 3.89
CA GLY A 314 -6.77 35.72 4.55
C GLY A 314 -7.26 36.90 5.41
N GLY A 315 -6.35 37.71 5.95
CA GLY A 315 -6.68 38.88 6.75
C GLY A 315 -7.58 38.53 7.94
N SER A 316 -8.72 39.21 8.08
CA SER A 316 -9.68 38.95 9.17
C SER A 316 -10.71 37.86 8.87
N LEU A 317 -10.66 37.22 7.68
CA LEU A 317 -11.66 36.22 7.28
C LEU A 317 -11.44 34.88 7.98
N PHE A 318 -10.18 34.47 8.17
CA PHE A 318 -9.84 33.21 8.82
C PHE A 318 -8.40 33.22 9.37
N ASP A 319 -8.18 32.45 10.45
CA ASP A 319 -6.84 32.12 10.93
C ASP A 319 -6.33 30.84 10.25
N VAL A 320 -5.02 30.69 10.07
CA VAL A 320 -4.38 29.49 9.52
C VAL A 320 -3.68 28.69 10.61
N ARG A 321 -3.84 27.37 10.57
CA ARG A 321 -3.16 26.43 11.47
C ARG A 321 -2.52 25.30 10.68
N ILE A 322 -1.29 24.97 11.04
CA ILE A 322 -0.57 23.84 10.47
C ILE A 322 -0.76 22.58 11.33
N SER A 323 -0.84 21.43 10.68
CA SER A 323 -0.75 20.13 11.34
C SER A 323 0.18 19.22 10.54
N VAL A 324 1.36 18.94 11.08
CA VAL A 324 2.31 17.99 10.48
C VAL A 324 2.10 16.66 11.17
N LEU A 325 1.45 15.71 10.49
CA LEU A 325 1.07 14.45 11.11
C LEU A 325 2.29 13.56 11.41
N GLY A 326 3.33 13.65 10.56
CA GLY A 326 4.56 12.90 10.72
C GLY A 326 4.31 11.39 10.90
N HIS A 327 5.00 10.78 11.86
CA HIS A 327 4.98 9.32 12.06
C HIS A 327 3.66 8.77 12.63
N LEU A 328 2.72 9.61 13.08
CA LEU A 328 1.39 9.15 13.50
C LEU A 328 0.66 8.44 12.35
N GLN A 329 1.02 8.78 11.11
CA GLN A 329 0.48 8.17 9.89
C GLN A 329 0.99 6.75 9.65
N GLN A 330 2.03 6.30 10.34
CA GLN A 330 2.39 4.88 10.33
C GLN A 330 1.41 4.04 11.14
N GLY A 331 0.45 4.67 11.82
CA GLY A 331 -0.57 4.01 12.62
C GLY A 331 0.00 3.28 13.82
N GLY A 332 -0.77 2.33 14.32
CA GLY A 332 -0.33 1.34 15.30
C GLY A 332 -0.56 -0.04 14.72
N ASP A 333 -1.57 -0.72 15.24
CA ASP A 333 -1.98 -2.01 14.73
C ASP A 333 -2.60 -1.90 13.32
N PRO A 334 -2.28 -2.82 12.40
CA PRO A 334 -2.84 -2.82 11.05
C PRO A 334 -4.36 -2.91 11.05
N THR A 335 -5.00 -2.26 10.08
CA THR A 335 -6.43 -2.41 9.81
C THR A 335 -6.78 -3.84 9.39
N PRO A 336 -8.05 -4.26 9.48
CA PRO A 336 -8.48 -5.54 8.95
C PRO A 336 -8.11 -5.74 7.48
N TYR A 337 -8.16 -4.67 6.67
CA TYR A 337 -7.79 -4.72 5.27
C TYR A 337 -6.32 -5.09 5.08
N ASP A 338 -5.40 -4.38 5.75
CA ASP A 338 -3.96 -4.66 5.65
C ASP A 338 -3.59 -6.04 6.19
N ARG A 339 -4.24 -6.52 7.27
CA ARG A 339 -4.05 -7.88 7.79
C ARG A 339 -4.42 -8.94 6.75
N ILE A 340 -5.57 -8.76 6.10
CA ILE A 340 -6.07 -9.70 5.07
C ILE A 340 -5.20 -9.62 3.81
N LEU A 341 -4.85 -8.42 3.34
CA LEU A 341 -3.98 -8.22 2.19
C LEU A 341 -2.62 -8.89 2.42
N ALA A 342 -1.98 -8.62 3.56
CA ALA A 342 -0.72 -9.24 3.93
C ALA A 342 -0.79 -10.77 3.92
N THR A 343 -1.86 -11.32 4.47
CA THR A 343 -2.10 -12.77 4.48
C THR A 343 -2.30 -13.32 3.06
N ARG A 344 -3.09 -12.65 2.21
CA ARG A 344 -3.31 -13.08 0.81
C ARG A 344 -2.01 -13.08 0.01
N LEU A 345 -1.26 -11.98 0.07
CA LEU A 345 -0.01 -11.83 -0.68
C LEU A 345 1.05 -12.82 -0.19
N ALA A 346 1.23 -12.98 1.12
CA ALA A 346 2.18 -13.93 1.67
C ALA A 346 1.83 -15.39 1.32
N SER A 347 0.55 -15.76 1.30
CA SER A 347 0.13 -17.12 0.97
C SER A 347 0.54 -17.49 -0.46
N LYS A 348 0.32 -16.54 -1.37
CA LYS A 348 0.64 -16.64 -2.78
C LYS A 348 2.13 -16.51 -3.07
N ALA A 349 2.86 -15.74 -2.28
CA ALA A 349 4.32 -15.70 -2.34
C ALA A 349 4.93 -17.07 -1.99
N ILE A 350 4.36 -17.79 -1.02
CA ILE A 350 4.80 -19.16 -0.72
C ILE A 350 4.40 -20.14 -1.83
N ASP A 351 3.19 -20.02 -2.40
CA ASP A 351 2.81 -20.80 -3.61
C ASP A 351 3.84 -20.61 -4.74
N PHE A 352 4.31 -19.37 -4.94
CA PHE A 352 5.34 -19.05 -5.93
C PHE A 352 6.68 -19.71 -5.60
N ILE A 353 7.14 -19.67 -4.35
CA ILE A 353 8.37 -20.34 -3.93
C ILE A 353 8.29 -21.85 -4.24
N GLU A 354 7.18 -22.50 -3.88
CA GLU A 354 6.96 -23.92 -4.16
C GLU A 354 7.00 -24.25 -5.66
N ALA A 355 6.38 -23.42 -6.49
CA ALA A 355 6.30 -23.64 -7.94
C ALA A 355 7.63 -23.37 -8.67
N HIS A 356 8.54 -22.60 -8.08
CA HIS A 356 9.78 -22.16 -8.71
C HIS A 356 11.05 -22.72 -8.05
N TYR A 357 10.94 -23.48 -6.97
CA TYR A 357 12.08 -24.05 -6.24
C TYR A 357 13.06 -24.82 -7.15
N HIS A 358 12.56 -25.69 -8.04
CA HIS A 358 13.40 -26.47 -8.95
C HIS A 358 13.79 -25.72 -10.24
N LYS A 359 13.33 -24.49 -10.44
CA LYS A 359 13.53 -23.74 -11.70
C LYS A 359 14.84 -22.94 -11.75
N GLY A 360 15.67 -22.96 -10.71
CA GLY A 360 17.01 -22.36 -10.70
C GLY A 360 17.08 -20.90 -11.19
N GLU A 361 18.10 -20.59 -11.99
CA GLU A 361 18.39 -19.27 -12.59
C GLU A 361 17.47 -18.91 -13.76
N THR A 362 16.16 -18.94 -13.55
CA THR A 362 15.20 -18.44 -14.54
C THR A 362 14.68 -17.06 -14.14
N ASP A 363 14.42 -16.21 -15.14
CA ASP A 363 13.78 -14.90 -14.90
C ASP A 363 12.39 -15.04 -14.25
N GLU A 364 11.74 -16.18 -14.50
CA GLU A 364 10.48 -16.57 -13.88
C GLU A 364 10.59 -16.81 -12.37
N SER A 365 11.78 -17.15 -11.84
CA SER A 365 11.97 -17.41 -10.40
C SER A 365 12.18 -16.12 -9.59
N ALA A 366 12.14 -14.94 -10.23
CA ALA A 366 12.33 -13.65 -9.59
C ALA A 366 11.15 -12.71 -9.88
N ALA A 367 10.31 -12.44 -8.88
CA ALA A 367 9.12 -11.61 -9.04
C ALA A 367 8.82 -10.71 -7.85
N SER A 368 7.95 -9.73 -8.10
CA SER A 368 7.17 -9.03 -7.09
C SER A 368 5.71 -9.46 -7.21
N ILE A 369 5.06 -9.72 -6.08
CA ILE A 369 3.63 -9.99 -6.02
C ILE A 369 2.87 -8.71 -5.73
N GLY A 370 1.67 -8.54 -6.26
CA GLY A 370 0.83 -7.40 -5.92
C GLY A 370 -0.63 -7.57 -6.31
N LEU A 371 -1.46 -6.63 -5.89
CA LEU A 371 -2.86 -6.55 -6.27
C LEU A 371 -2.97 -5.65 -7.51
N LEU A 372 -3.42 -6.19 -8.63
CA LEU A 372 -3.63 -5.46 -9.88
C LEU A 372 -5.02 -5.77 -10.42
N SER A 373 -5.85 -4.74 -10.59
CA SER A 373 -7.26 -4.89 -11.02
C SER A 373 -7.99 -5.95 -10.20
N GLY A 374 -7.86 -5.88 -8.87
CA GLY A 374 -8.53 -6.78 -7.92
C GLY A 374 -8.01 -8.22 -7.84
N ASP A 375 -7.08 -8.61 -8.71
CA ASP A 375 -6.45 -9.93 -8.70
C ASP A 375 -5.02 -9.88 -8.16
N VAL A 376 -4.59 -10.98 -7.53
CA VAL A 376 -3.18 -11.15 -7.14
C VAL A 376 -2.38 -11.58 -8.36
N GLN A 377 -1.38 -10.79 -8.74
CA GLN A 377 -0.54 -11.01 -9.91
C GLN A 377 0.96 -10.96 -9.56
N PHE A 378 1.78 -11.57 -10.39
CA PHE A 378 3.24 -11.55 -10.28
C PHE A 378 3.83 -10.71 -11.40
N THR A 379 4.69 -9.76 -11.04
CA THR A 379 5.47 -8.93 -11.97
C THR A 379 6.93 -9.36 -11.88
N SER A 380 7.57 -9.71 -13.00
CA SER A 380 9.00 -10.09 -12.98
C SER A 380 9.87 -8.95 -12.41
N LEU A 381 10.89 -9.30 -11.61
CA LEU A 381 11.85 -8.30 -11.12
C LEU A 381 12.58 -7.58 -12.26
N TYR A 382 12.73 -8.22 -13.42
CA TYR A 382 13.30 -7.62 -14.62
C TYR A 382 12.50 -6.40 -15.13
N GLU A 383 11.17 -6.42 -14.99
CA GLU A 383 10.30 -5.32 -15.45
C GLU A 383 10.23 -4.15 -14.45
N ILE A 384 10.57 -4.37 -13.18
CA ILE A 384 10.45 -3.37 -12.10
C ILE A 384 11.15 -2.04 -12.43
N PRO A 385 12.41 -2.01 -12.94
CA PRO A 385 13.06 -0.75 -13.32
C PRO A 385 12.32 0.02 -14.42
N ARG A 386 11.62 -0.68 -15.33
CA ARG A 386 10.84 -0.03 -16.40
C ARG A 386 9.58 0.62 -15.86
N LEU A 387 8.98 0.05 -14.82
CA LEU A 387 7.75 0.53 -14.19
C LEU A 387 7.98 1.67 -13.19
N MET A 388 9.20 1.82 -12.66
CA MET A 388 9.55 2.80 -11.64
C MET A 388 10.17 4.07 -12.23
N ASP A 389 9.83 5.24 -11.69
CA ASP A 389 10.67 6.43 -11.81
C ASP A 389 11.67 6.46 -10.65
N GLU A 390 12.95 6.25 -10.96
CA GLU A 390 14.01 6.18 -9.93
C GLU A 390 14.23 7.50 -9.20
N LYS A 391 14.03 8.65 -9.86
CA LYS A 391 14.29 9.97 -9.26
C LYS A 391 13.27 10.27 -8.17
N THR A 392 12.02 10.00 -8.47
CA THR A 392 10.89 10.28 -7.56
C THR A 392 10.54 9.07 -6.69
N GLN A 393 11.08 7.89 -7.00
CA GLN A 393 10.80 6.64 -6.28
C GLN A 393 9.29 6.36 -6.18
N ARG A 394 8.58 6.45 -7.31
CA ARG A 394 7.17 6.06 -7.45
C ARG A 394 6.92 5.42 -8.82
N PRO A 395 5.84 4.64 -8.99
CA PRO A 395 5.49 4.05 -10.28
C PRO A 395 5.23 5.13 -11.32
N LYS A 396 5.59 4.87 -12.58
CA LYS A 396 5.32 5.79 -13.70
C LYS A 396 3.81 5.94 -13.93
N GLU A 397 3.08 4.84 -13.79
CA GLU A 397 1.63 4.80 -13.87
C GLU A 397 1.02 4.68 -12.47
N GLN A 398 0.14 5.62 -12.12
CA GLN A 398 -0.45 5.73 -10.79
C GLN A 398 -1.97 5.76 -10.93
N TRP A 399 -2.63 4.61 -10.71
CA TRP A 399 -4.06 4.42 -10.98
C TRP A 399 -4.96 5.49 -10.32
N TRP A 400 -4.58 5.92 -9.12
CA TRP A 400 -5.32 6.88 -8.30
C TRP A 400 -5.29 8.31 -8.87
N MET A 401 -4.37 8.61 -9.79
CA MET A 401 -4.36 9.91 -10.49
C MET A 401 -5.61 10.12 -11.36
N GLY A 402 -6.32 9.05 -11.71
CA GLY A 402 -7.63 9.11 -12.36
C GLY A 402 -8.74 9.67 -11.46
N LEU A 403 -8.53 9.71 -10.13
CA LEU A 403 -9.50 10.24 -9.17
C LEU A 403 -9.38 11.76 -8.95
N ARG A 404 -8.35 12.41 -9.48
CA ARG A 404 -8.14 13.86 -9.33
C ARG A 404 -9.32 14.72 -9.81
N PRO A 405 -9.97 14.44 -10.96
CA PRO A 405 -11.12 15.22 -11.40
C PRO A 405 -12.28 15.13 -10.39
N ILE A 406 -12.48 13.96 -9.78
CA ILE A 406 -13.49 13.75 -8.73
C ILE A 406 -13.14 14.57 -7.50
N ALA A 407 -11.89 14.52 -7.02
CA ALA A 407 -11.44 15.33 -5.90
C ALA A 407 -11.65 16.83 -6.16
N LYS A 408 -11.27 17.32 -7.35
CA LYS A 408 -11.48 18.72 -7.77
C LYS A 408 -12.95 19.11 -7.85
N MET A 409 -13.83 18.21 -8.29
CA MET A 409 -15.27 18.45 -8.38
C MET A 409 -15.91 18.51 -6.99
N LEU A 410 -15.57 17.58 -6.10
CA LEU A 410 -16.10 17.53 -4.73
C LEU A 410 -15.60 18.69 -3.85
N ALA A 411 -14.44 19.25 -4.21
CA ALA A 411 -13.87 20.42 -3.55
C ALA A 411 -14.50 21.75 -3.96
N GLN A 412 -15.31 21.79 -5.03
CA GLN A 412 -15.94 23.03 -5.44
C GLN A 412 -16.99 23.48 -4.41
N PRO A 413 -17.08 24.78 -4.14
CA PRO A 413 -18.19 25.29 -3.35
C PRO A 413 -19.53 25.07 -4.10
N GLY A 414 -20.63 24.98 -3.35
CA GLY A 414 -21.92 24.48 -3.86
C GLY A 414 -22.50 25.25 -5.07
N PRO A 415 -23.64 24.81 -5.62
CA PRO A 415 -24.20 25.31 -6.90
C PRO A 415 -24.64 26.79 -6.98
N GLY A 416 -24.20 27.66 -6.04
CA GLY A 416 -24.31 29.13 -6.13
C GLY A 416 -23.01 29.84 -6.54
N PHE A 417 -21.88 29.12 -6.67
CA PHE A 417 -20.53 29.69 -6.87
C PHE A 417 -20.05 29.68 -8.34
N HIS A 418 -20.95 29.44 -9.31
CA HIS A 418 -20.59 29.19 -10.72
C HIS A 418 -20.16 30.41 -11.55
N ASN A 419 -20.01 31.60 -10.96
CA ASN A 419 -19.65 32.80 -11.74
C ASN A 419 -18.16 32.90 -12.12
N LEU A 420 -17.32 31.90 -11.80
CA LEU A 420 -15.86 32.02 -11.93
C LEU A 420 -15.13 30.94 -12.77
N GLN A 421 -15.81 30.16 -13.61
CA GLN A 421 -15.09 29.30 -14.58
C GLN A 421 -15.17 29.79 -16.03
N PRO A 422 -14.03 29.88 -16.76
CA PRO A 422 -14.07 29.86 -18.22
C PRO A 422 -14.53 28.46 -18.65
N ARG A 423 -15.53 28.41 -19.54
CA ARG A 423 -16.15 27.19 -20.06
C ARG A 423 -15.08 26.14 -20.42
N ILE A 424 -15.08 25.02 -19.71
CA ILE A 424 -14.36 23.82 -20.12
C ILE A 424 -14.99 23.36 -21.45
N PRO A 425 -14.23 23.14 -22.54
CA PRO A 425 -14.80 22.62 -23.77
C PRO A 425 -15.39 21.23 -23.49
N ASN A 426 -16.63 21.03 -23.93
CA ASN A 426 -17.37 19.78 -23.77
C ASN A 426 -16.53 18.57 -24.20
N LEU A 427 -16.63 17.50 -23.39
CA LEU A 427 -16.14 16.15 -23.65
C LEU A 427 -16.59 15.60 -25.01
#